data_AF-A0A1T5J6T1-F1
#
_entry.id   AF-A0A1T5J6T1-F1
#
_cell.length_a   1.000
_cell.length_b   1.000
_cell.length_c   1.000
_cell.angle_alpha   90.00
_cell.angle_beta   90.00
_cell.angle_gamma   90.00
#
_symmetry.space_group_name_H-M   'P 1'
#
loop_
_entity.id
_entity.type
_entity.pdbx_description
1 polymer ?
#
loop_
_entity_poly.entity_id
_entity_poly.type
_entity_poly.pdbx_seq_one_letter_code
_entity_poly.pdbx_strand_id
1 'polypeptide(L)'
;METPQAPADQLRVGRLVKAHGLKGALKIELYTDDPAARFVPGAVFSLQVPTSSPWHGKTLELKELRWYNQNPVGFFVGVDDRNAAETLIKAILWVEHDDDASSEPDAWYDHQLMGLKVLRDGVEVGTVSRVEHFPAQDLLIIDTSKGDVMVPFVGAIVPEVNIEAGTLTVTPPTGLFEEIPEDPADAEPAIASDGDAEPDADADSSPDADTTEPNAG
;
A
#
# COMPACT_ATOMS: atom_id res chain seq x y z
N MET A 1 -27.03 -6.73 19.28
CA MET A 1 -26.05 -7.78 19.61
C MET A 1 -24.76 -7.28 19.00
N GLU A 2 -23.86 -6.75 19.83
CA GLU A 2 -22.58 -6.20 19.41
C GLU A 2 -21.77 -7.30 18.69
N THR A 3 -21.31 -7.00 17.48
CA THR A 3 -20.38 -7.87 16.74
C THR A 3 -19.05 -7.92 17.50
N PRO A 4 -18.40 -9.09 17.67
CA PRO A 4 -17.08 -9.15 18.30
C PRO A 4 -16.07 -8.39 17.43
N GLN A 5 -15.50 -7.31 17.98
CA GLN A 5 -14.38 -6.55 17.43
C GLN A 5 -13.22 -7.52 17.12
N ALA A 6 -12.65 -7.42 15.93
CA ALA A 6 -11.42 -8.12 15.54
C ALA A 6 -10.31 -7.85 16.59
N PRO A 7 -9.36 -8.79 16.80
CA PRO A 7 -8.30 -8.57 17.78
C PRO A 7 -7.54 -7.28 17.42
N ALA A 8 -7.58 -6.30 18.32
CA ALA A 8 -6.92 -5.01 18.13
C ALA A 8 -5.46 -5.23 17.74
N ASP A 9 -5.02 -4.62 16.63
CA ASP A 9 -3.62 -4.60 16.24
C ASP A 9 -2.84 -3.93 17.38
N GLN A 10 -2.06 -4.70 18.12
CA GLN A 10 -1.28 -4.15 19.23
C GLN A 10 0.14 -3.85 18.75
N LEU A 11 0.58 -2.61 18.96
CA LEU A 11 1.94 -2.19 18.62
C LEU A 11 2.84 -2.23 19.84
N ARG A 12 3.98 -2.89 19.69
CA ARG A 12 5.04 -2.88 20.70
C ARG A 12 5.82 -1.57 20.60
N VAL A 13 5.69 -0.71 21.60
CA VAL A 13 6.28 0.64 21.56
C VAL A 13 7.52 0.81 22.43
N GLY A 14 7.71 -0.05 23.44
CA GLY A 14 8.93 0.03 24.26
C GLY A 14 9.12 -1.11 25.25
N ARG A 15 10.25 -1.08 25.95
CA ARG A 15 10.60 -1.99 27.05
C ARG A 15 11.15 -1.22 28.24
N LEU A 16 10.70 -1.58 29.44
CA LEU A 16 11.22 -1.03 30.68
C LEU A 16 12.53 -1.73 31.06
N VAL A 17 13.64 -0.98 31.13
CA VAL A 17 14.99 -1.58 31.22
C VAL A 17 15.56 -1.54 32.63
N LYS A 18 15.43 -0.40 33.30
CA LYS A 18 16.07 -0.17 34.61
C LYS A 18 15.38 0.95 35.36
N ALA A 19 15.26 0.81 36.69
CA ALA A 19 14.86 1.91 37.55
C ALA A 19 15.87 3.08 37.48
N HIS A 20 15.35 4.31 37.51
CA HIS A 20 16.09 5.55 37.46
C HIS A 20 15.76 6.40 38.68
N GLY A 21 16.76 6.64 39.53
CA GLY A 21 16.58 7.38 40.78
C GLY A 21 15.73 6.65 41.82
N LEU A 22 15.15 7.42 42.74
CA LEU A 22 14.36 6.91 43.87
C LEU A 22 12.85 7.16 43.73
N LYS A 23 12.42 7.97 42.75
CA LYS A 23 11.03 8.40 42.56
C LYS A 23 10.24 7.53 41.57
N GLY A 24 10.57 6.24 41.49
CA GLY A 24 9.86 5.28 40.64
C GLY A 24 9.99 5.47 39.12
N ALA A 25 10.92 6.30 38.66
CA ALA A 25 11.14 6.50 37.22
C ALA A 25 11.83 5.28 36.60
N LEU A 26 11.58 5.03 35.32
CA LEU A 26 12.10 3.87 34.59
C LEU A 26 12.70 4.29 33.25
N LYS A 27 13.92 3.84 32.97
CA LYS A 27 14.51 3.96 31.64
C LYS A 27 13.75 3.07 30.67
N ILE A 28 13.38 3.64 29.54
CA ILE A 28 12.66 2.98 28.46
C ILE A 28 13.64 2.72 27.31
N GLU A 29 13.53 1.57 26.68
CA GLU A 29 14.07 1.32 25.34
C GLU A 29 12.90 1.44 24.37
N LEU A 30 13.01 2.35 23.40
CA LEU A 30 11.95 2.66 22.45
C LEU A 30 12.02 1.71 21.25
N TYR A 31 10.85 1.29 20.76
CA TYR A 31 10.71 0.50 19.54
C TYR A 31 9.85 1.19 18.48
N THR A 32 9.42 2.42 18.76
CA THR A 32 8.70 3.28 17.82
C THR A 32 9.62 4.38 17.30
N ASP A 33 9.37 4.77 16.07
CA ASP A 33 9.92 5.90 15.32
C ASP A 33 9.32 7.25 15.76
N ASP A 34 8.08 7.27 16.26
CA ASP A 34 7.45 8.47 16.85
C ASP A 34 7.17 8.32 18.36
N PRO A 35 8.19 8.46 19.22
CA PRO A 35 7.99 8.42 20.66
C PRO A 35 7.23 9.64 21.19
N ALA A 36 7.22 10.77 20.47
CA ALA A 36 6.57 11.99 20.92
C ALA A 36 5.04 11.85 20.87
N ALA A 37 4.51 11.19 19.83
CA ALA A 37 3.08 10.87 19.75
C ALA A 37 2.69 9.72 20.69
N ARG A 38 3.54 8.71 20.87
CA ARG A 38 3.19 7.48 21.61
C ARG A 38 3.38 7.55 23.13
N PHE A 39 4.26 8.43 23.62
CA PHE A 39 4.58 8.56 25.05
C PHE A 39 4.18 9.94 25.59
N VAL A 40 2.90 10.28 25.44
CA VAL A 40 2.29 11.48 25.99
C VAL A 40 1.75 11.24 27.42
N PRO A 41 1.71 12.26 28.29
CA PRO A 41 1.00 12.17 29.56
C PRO A 41 -0.44 11.65 29.38
N GLY A 42 -0.83 10.66 30.18
CA GLY A 42 -2.12 9.97 30.09
C GLY A 42 -2.15 8.77 29.14
N ALA A 43 -1.08 8.51 28.37
CA ALA A 43 -1.00 7.31 27.54
C ALA A 43 -1.04 6.04 28.41
N VAL A 44 -1.91 5.10 28.04
CA VAL A 44 -2.12 3.84 28.76
C VAL A 44 -1.50 2.69 27.97
N PHE A 45 -0.65 1.91 28.63
CA PHE A 45 0.02 0.77 28.01
C PHE A 45 -0.49 -0.55 28.59
N SER A 46 -0.74 -1.51 27.71
CA SER A 46 -0.85 -2.92 28.07
C SER A 46 0.54 -3.50 28.33
N LEU A 47 0.65 -4.39 29.33
CA LEU A 47 1.92 -4.94 29.77
C LEU A 47 2.07 -6.41 29.41
N GLN A 48 3.14 -6.75 28.70
CA GLN A 48 3.60 -8.14 28.62
C GLN A 48 4.62 -8.39 29.73
N VAL A 49 4.21 -9.16 30.72
CA VAL A 49 4.96 -9.57 31.91
C VAL A 49 4.68 -11.04 32.24
N PRO A 50 5.55 -11.73 33.00
CA PRO A 50 5.26 -13.09 33.49
C PRO A 50 3.92 -13.15 34.24
N THR A 51 3.23 -14.29 34.17
CA THR A 51 1.96 -14.52 34.87
C THR A 51 2.07 -14.42 36.39
N SER A 52 3.27 -14.62 36.94
CA SER A 52 3.57 -14.42 38.36
C SER A 52 3.76 -12.95 38.76
N SER A 53 3.83 -12.03 37.79
CA SER A 53 3.98 -10.60 38.07
C SER A 53 2.69 -10.02 38.64
N PRO A 54 2.76 -9.13 39.65
CA PRO A 54 1.59 -8.41 40.15
C PRO A 54 0.98 -7.45 39.11
N TRP A 55 1.65 -7.25 37.98
CA TRP A 55 1.23 -6.43 36.85
C TRP A 55 0.59 -7.21 35.70
N HIS A 56 0.50 -8.55 35.81
CA HIS A 56 -0.10 -9.36 34.77
C HIS A 56 -1.58 -9.00 34.57
N GLY A 57 -1.98 -8.72 33.32
CA GLY A 57 -3.33 -8.28 32.98
C GLY A 57 -3.68 -6.86 33.42
N LYS A 58 -2.71 -6.06 33.89
CA LYS A 58 -2.89 -4.65 34.24
C LYS A 58 -2.34 -3.73 33.16
N THR A 59 -2.85 -2.52 33.15
CA THR A 59 -2.34 -1.43 32.34
C THR A 59 -1.42 -0.51 33.16
N LEU A 60 -0.64 0.31 32.46
CA LEU A 60 0.29 1.27 33.03
C LEU A 60 0.12 2.61 32.34
N GLU A 61 -0.24 3.64 33.10
CA GLU A 61 -0.43 5.00 32.59
C GLU A 61 0.84 5.83 32.76
N LEU A 62 1.23 6.57 31.72
CA LEU A 62 2.36 7.48 31.74
C LEU A 62 1.97 8.83 32.38
N LYS A 63 2.70 9.24 33.42
CA LYS A 63 2.63 10.62 33.94
C LYS A 63 3.39 11.59 33.04
N GLU A 64 4.63 11.24 32.70
CA GLU A 64 5.50 12.06 31.87
C GLU A 64 6.68 11.24 31.32
N LEU A 65 7.18 11.66 30.15
CA LEU A 65 8.44 11.19 29.58
C LEU A 65 9.48 12.31 29.68
N ARG A 66 10.69 11.97 30.13
CA ARG A 66 11.83 12.90 30.17
C ARG A 66 13.09 12.28 29.57
N TRP A 67 13.92 13.12 28.97
CA TRP A 67 15.19 12.72 28.39
C TRP A 67 16.34 13.06 29.32
N TYR A 68 17.11 12.04 29.74
CA TYR A 68 18.30 12.19 30.57
C TYR A 68 19.50 11.56 29.87
N ASN A 69 20.50 12.38 29.52
CA ASN A 69 21.69 11.94 28.77
C ASN A 69 21.31 11.09 27.54
N GLN A 70 20.39 11.60 26.72
CA GLN A 70 19.83 10.94 25.53
C GLN A 70 19.07 9.63 25.81
N ASN A 71 18.73 9.33 27.07
CA ASN A 71 17.92 8.17 27.42
C ASN A 71 16.50 8.60 27.80
N PRO A 72 15.46 7.98 27.23
CA PRO A 72 14.09 8.23 27.62
C PRO A 72 13.81 7.57 28.98
N VAL A 73 13.21 8.34 29.88
CA VAL A 73 12.85 7.94 31.24
C VAL A 73 11.38 8.29 31.46
N GLY A 74 10.56 7.26 31.68
CA GLY A 74 9.14 7.40 31.95
C GLY A 74 8.86 7.42 33.45
N PHE A 75 7.87 8.24 33.83
CA PHE A 75 7.25 8.26 35.14
C PHE A 75 5.82 7.76 34.97
N PHE A 76 5.37 6.87 35.85
CA PHE A 76 4.10 6.17 35.68
C PHE A 76 3.18 6.35 36.90
N VAL A 77 1.86 6.31 36.67
CA VAL A 77 0.83 6.36 37.72
C VAL A 77 0.95 5.13 38.61
N GLY A 78 0.98 5.36 39.93
CA GLY A 78 1.13 4.30 40.94
C GLY A 78 2.54 3.70 41.09
N VAL A 79 3.55 4.26 40.39
CA VAL A 79 4.96 3.84 40.51
C VAL A 79 5.76 4.99 41.12
N ASP A 80 5.71 5.12 42.44
CA ASP A 80 6.23 6.31 43.14
C ASP A 80 7.61 6.08 43.80
N ASP A 81 8.08 4.83 43.87
CA ASP A 81 9.37 4.47 44.44
C ASP A 81 10.15 3.45 43.60
N ARG A 82 11.43 3.31 43.93
CA ARG A 82 12.34 2.41 43.22
C ARG A 82 11.94 0.94 43.32
N ASN A 83 11.38 0.49 44.43
CA ASN A 83 10.98 -0.90 44.60
C ASN A 83 9.82 -1.24 43.66
N ALA A 84 8.82 -0.36 43.58
CA ALA A 84 7.71 -0.48 42.64
C ALA A 84 8.23 -0.51 41.19
N ALA A 85 9.14 0.40 40.84
CA ALA A 85 9.76 0.42 39.51
C ALA A 85 10.51 -0.87 39.18
N GLU A 86 11.23 -1.46 40.14
CA GLU A 86 11.97 -2.71 39.94
C GLU A 86 11.05 -3.89 39.61
N THR A 87 9.79 -3.89 40.07
CA THR A 87 8.80 -4.94 39.71
C THR A 87 8.37 -4.90 38.24
N LEU A 88 8.61 -3.79 37.54
CA LEU A 88 8.23 -3.56 36.15
C LEU A 88 9.40 -3.73 35.17
N ILE A 89 10.63 -3.96 35.67
CA ILE A 89 11.80 -4.18 34.82
C ILE A 89 11.56 -5.39 33.90
N LYS A 90 11.93 -5.25 32.63
CA LYS A 90 11.69 -6.16 31.48
C LYS A 90 10.25 -6.21 30.98
N ALA A 91 9.30 -5.48 31.56
CA ALA A 91 7.97 -5.37 30.97
C ALA A 91 8.05 -4.74 29.58
N ILE A 92 7.30 -5.32 28.64
CA ILE A 92 7.13 -4.76 27.30
C ILE A 92 5.82 -3.98 27.27
N LEU A 93 5.88 -2.78 26.73
CA LEU A 93 4.77 -1.85 26.61
C LEU A 93 4.12 -2.01 25.23
N TRP A 94 2.82 -2.22 25.25
CA TRP A 94 1.96 -2.33 24.07
C TRP A 94 0.92 -1.22 24.10
N VAL A 95 0.59 -0.68 22.93
CA VAL A 95 -0.58 0.20 22.74
C VAL A 95 -1.53 -0.48 21.77
N GLU A 96 -2.82 -0.23 21.93
CA GLU A 96 -3.77 -0.52 20.87
C GLU A 96 -3.48 0.42 19.69
N HIS A 97 -3.43 -0.15 18.49
CA HIS A 97 -3.40 0.63 17.27
C HIS A 97 -4.79 1.22 17.09
N ASP A 98 -4.86 2.53 17.19
CA ASP A 98 -6.02 3.30 16.82
C ASP A 98 -5.69 3.92 15.46
N ASP A 99 -6.28 3.37 14.39
CA ASP A 99 -6.12 3.86 13.01
C ASP A 99 -6.50 5.36 12.88
N ASP A 100 -7.31 5.88 13.80
CA ASP A 100 -7.80 7.27 13.81
C ASP A 100 -6.77 8.27 14.37
N ALA A 101 -5.73 7.79 15.07
CA ALA A 101 -4.74 8.64 15.73
C ALA A 101 -3.69 9.27 14.77
N SER A 102 -3.71 8.91 13.49
CA SER A 102 -2.93 9.60 12.45
C SER A 102 -3.64 10.89 12.05
N SER A 103 -3.51 11.93 12.88
CA SER A 103 -4.20 13.22 12.73
C SER A 103 -3.69 14.12 11.60
N GLU A 104 -3.30 13.55 10.45
CA GLU A 104 -3.19 14.34 9.22
C GLU A 104 -4.42 14.03 8.36
N PRO A 105 -5.29 15.02 8.09
CA PRO A 105 -6.56 14.80 7.37
C PRO A 105 -6.38 14.28 5.94
N ASP A 106 -5.14 14.19 5.46
CA ASP A 106 -4.75 13.73 4.13
C ASP A 106 -3.62 12.68 4.16
N ALA A 107 -3.48 11.93 5.26
CA ALA A 107 -2.54 10.82 5.36
C ALA A 107 -3.29 9.49 5.47
N TRP A 108 -2.98 8.57 4.55
CA TRP A 108 -3.59 7.25 4.51
C TRP A 108 -2.51 6.18 4.44
N TYR A 109 -2.78 5.02 5.06
CA TYR A 109 -1.93 3.86 4.89
C TYR A 109 -2.25 3.13 3.58
N ASP A 110 -1.25 2.51 2.96
CA ASP A 110 -1.41 1.74 1.72
C ASP A 110 -2.54 0.71 1.79
N HIS A 111 -2.67 0.02 2.93
CA HIS A 111 -3.68 -1.01 3.12
C HIS A 111 -5.11 -0.45 3.20
N GLN A 112 -5.26 0.83 3.57
CA GLN A 112 -6.54 1.53 3.55
C GLN A 112 -6.90 1.97 2.12
N LEU A 113 -5.90 2.21 1.27
CA LEU A 113 -6.07 2.64 -0.12
C LEU A 113 -6.29 1.48 -1.08
N MET A 114 -5.71 0.31 -0.82
CA MET A 114 -5.87 -0.87 -1.67
C MET A 114 -7.32 -1.33 -1.74
N GLY A 115 -7.80 -1.58 -2.96
CA GLY A 115 -9.17 -2.04 -3.20
C GLY A 115 -10.22 -0.94 -3.28
N LEU A 116 -9.84 0.34 -3.07
CA LEU A 116 -10.77 1.46 -3.24
C LEU A 116 -11.18 1.60 -4.71
N LYS A 117 -12.47 1.85 -4.94
CA LYS A 117 -13.03 2.16 -6.26
C LYS A 117 -12.62 3.55 -6.69
N VAL A 118 -12.02 3.67 -7.86
CA VAL A 118 -11.58 4.97 -8.38
C VAL A 118 -12.69 5.57 -9.24
N LEU A 119 -13.11 6.79 -8.90
CA LEU A 119 -14.18 7.53 -9.57
C LEU A 119 -13.61 8.76 -10.28
N ARG A 120 -13.90 8.91 -11.57
CA ARG A 120 -13.68 10.14 -12.34
C ARG A 120 -15.03 10.73 -12.71
N ASP A 121 -15.30 11.96 -12.27
CA ASP A 121 -16.59 12.63 -12.52
C ASP A 121 -17.83 11.78 -12.13
N GLY A 122 -17.69 10.98 -11.07
CA GLY A 122 -18.73 10.06 -10.57
C GLY A 122 -18.83 8.72 -11.30
N VAL A 123 -17.98 8.46 -12.31
CA VAL A 123 -17.92 7.19 -13.04
C VAL A 123 -16.75 6.35 -12.55
N GLU A 124 -16.99 5.07 -12.24
CA GLU A 124 -15.94 4.14 -11.86
C GLU A 124 -15.01 3.86 -13.06
N VAL A 125 -13.72 4.14 -12.88
CA VAL A 125 -12.68 3.94 -13.90
C VAL A 125 -11.75 2.78 -13.59
N GLY A 126 -11.74 2.29 -12.35
CA GLY A 126 -10.89 1.18 -11.93
C GLY A 126 -10.87 0.99 -10.42
N THR A 127 -9.92 0.20 -9.95
CA THR A 127 -9.69 -0.07 -8.52
C THR A 127 -8.22 0.08 -8.18
N VAL A 128 -7.89 0.61 -7.01
CA VAL A 128 -6.49 0.71 -6.56
C VAL A 128 -5.93 -0.69 -6.30
N SER A 129 -4.91 -1.09 -7.05
CA SER A 129 -4.26 -2.40 -6.91
C SER A 129 -3.10 -2.36 -5.91
N ARG A 130 -2.32 -1.27 -5.90
CA ARG A 130 -1.20 -1.04 -4.96
C ARG A 130 -0.75 0.43 -4.96
N VAL A 131 0.09 0.77 -4.00
CA VAL A 131 0.80 2.05 -3.92
C VAL A 131 2.28 1.80 -4.24
N GLU A 132 2.88 2.66 -5.08
CA GLU A 132 4.32 2.67 -5.32
C GLU A 132 4.94 3.96 -4.78
N HIS A 133 5.93 3.81 -3.90
CA HIS A 133 6.68 4.93 -3.34
C HIS A 133 7.89 5.29 -4.20
N PHE A 134 7.85 6.46 -4.86
CA PHE A 134 9.01 7.01 -5.58
C PHE A 134 9.66 8.12 -4.76
N PRO A 135 10.96 8.44 -5.00
CA PRO A 135 11.65 9.50 -4.28
C PRO A 135 11.00 10.89 -4.38
N ALA A 136 10.20 11.14 -5.42
CA ALA A 136 9.56 12.44 -5.65
C ALA A 136 8.12 12.52 -5.13
N GLN A 137 7.36 11.42 -5.24
CA GLN A 137 5.95 11.34 -4.87
C GLN A 137 5.48 9.88 -4.88
N ASP A 138 4.36 9.60 -4.22
CA ASP A 138 3.70 8.30 -4.30
C ASP A 138 2.81 8.21 -5.55
N LEU A 139 2.72 7.01 -6.12
CA LEU A 139 1.87 6.69 -7.26
C LEU A 139 0.87 5.60 -6.88
N LEU A 140 -0.41 5.84 -7.14
CA LEU A 140 -1.43 4.80 -7.11
C LEU A 140 -1.40 4.03 -8.42
N ILE A 141 -1.35 2.70 -8.34
CA ILE A 141 -1.56 1.83 -9.48
C ILE A 141 -3.03 1.46 -9.51
N ILE A 142 -3.71 1.83 -10.58
CA ILE A 142 -5.14 1.61 -10.75
C ILE A 142 -5.32 0.53 -11.82
N ASP A 143 -5.90 -0.60 -11.42
CA ASP A 143 -6.34 -1.63 -12.34
C ASP A 143 -7.61 -1.13 -13.05
N THR A 144 -7.52 -0.99 -14.36
CA THR A 144 -8.64 -0.62 -15.23
C THR A 144 -8.90 -1.74 -16.23
N SER A 145 -10.08 -1.72 -16.86
CA SER A 145 -10.40 -2.65 -17.97
C SER A 145 -9.40 -2.62 -19.14
N LYS A 146 -8.56 -1.58 -19.24
CA LYS A 146 -7.57 -1.38 -20.31
C LYS A 146 -6.13 -1.61 -19.84
N GLY A 147 -5.93 -2.03 -18.59
CA GLY A 147 -4.62 -2.22 -17.95
C GLY A 147 -4.36 -1.24 -16.82
N ASP A 148 -3.13 -1.28 -16.31
CA ASP A 148 -2.72 -0.48 -15.15
C ASP A 148 -2.45 0.98 -15.53
N VAL A 149 -3.03 1.91 -14.78
CA VAL A 149 -2.79 3.35 -14.88
C VAL A 149 -2.08 3.84 -13.63
N MET A 150 -0.97 4.58 -13.80
CA MET A 150 -0.23 5.18 -12.69
C MET A 150 -0.75 6.60 -12.44
N VAL A 151 -1.26 6.85 -11.24
CA VAL A 151 -1.85 8.14 -10.86
C VAL A 151 -1.07 8.75 -9.70
N PRO A 152 -0.53 9.97 -9.84
CA PRO A 152 0.12 10.65 -8.72
C PRO A 152 -0.81 10.86 -7.54
N PHE A 153 -0.38 10.44 -6.35
CA PHE A 153 -1.15 10.59 -5.13
C PHE A 153 -0.92 11.96 -4.49
N VAL A 154 -1.50 12.98 -5.13
CA VAL A 154 -1.42 14.37 -4.67
C VAL A 154 -2.82 14.99 -4.71
N GLY A 155 -3.13 15.88 -3.77
CA GLY A 155 -4.48 16.46 -3.64
C GLY A 155 -5.01 17.18 -4.89
N ALA A 156 -4.13 17.62 -5.80
CA ALA A 156 -4.54 18.21 -7.07
C ALA A 156 -5.15 17.17 -8.05
N ILE A 157 -4.75 15.91 -7.94
CA ILE A 157 -5.24 14.80 -8.79
C ILE A 157 -6.21 13.92 -8.02
N VAL A 158 -5.99 13.72 -6.72
CA VAL A 158 -6.84 12.92 -5.83
C VAL A 158 -7.42 13.82 -4.74
N PRO A 159 -8.47 14.62 -5.04
CA PRO A 159 -9.00 15.59 -4.10
C PRO A 159 -9.82 14.99 -2.95
N GLU A 160 -10.25 13.73 -3.06
CA GLU A 160 -11.11 13.10 -2.05
C GLU A 160 -10.84 11.59 -1.95
N VAL A 161 -10.66 11.12 -0.71
CA VAL A 161 -10.55 9.70 -0.36
C VAL A 161 -11.58 9.41 0.72
N ASN A 162 -12.46 8.44 0.49
CA ASN A 162 -13.49 8.04 1.43
C ASN A 162 -13.33 6.55 1.76
N ILE A 163 -12.68 6.28 2.90
CA ILE A 163 -12.39 4.92 3.37
C ILE A 163 -13.67 4.18 3.74
N GLU A 164 -14.63 4.86 4.38
CA GLU A 164 -15.90 4.24 4.79
C GLU A 164 -16.75 3.82 3.58
N ALA A 165 -16.80 4.66 2.54
CA ALA A 165 -17.52 4.37 1.31
C ALA A 165 -16.75 3.43 0.36
N GLY A 166 -15.45 3.22 0.60
CA GLY A 166 -14.59 2.43 -0.26
C GLY A 166 -14.30 3.09 -1.62
N THR A 167 -14.25 4.43 -1.66
CA THR A 167 -14.14 5.20 -2.92
C THR A 167 -13.03 6.24 -2.88
N LEU A 168 -12.42 6.50 -4.04
CA LEU A 168 -11.37 7.50 -4.26
C LEU A 168 -11.72 8.32 -5.51
N THR A 169 -11.81 9.64 -5.39
CA THR A 169 -12.14 10.54 -6.51
C THR A 169 -10.87 11.05 -7.17
N VAL A 170 -10.82 11.02 -8.51
CA VAL A 170 -9.70 11.56 -9.30
C VAL A 170 -10.14 12.66 -10.28
N THR A 171 -9.32 13.70 -10.39
CA THR A 171 -9.44 14.79 -11.37
C THR A 171 -8.16 14.91 -12.20
N PRO A 172 -7.80 13.88 -12.97
CA PRO A 172 -6.57 13.86 -13.74
C PRO A 172 -6.65 14.79 -14.98
N PRO A 173 -5.51 15.21 -15.53
CA PRO A 173 -5.50 15.86 -16.84
C PRO A 173 -6.04 14.90 -17.92
N THR A 174 -6.59 15.48 -18.99
CA THR A 174 -7.06 14.77 -20.18
C THR A 174 -5.95 13.86 -20.73
N GLY A 175 -6.30 12.66 -21.21
CA GLY A 175 -5.34 11.68 -21.71
C GLY A 175 -4.84 10.64 -20.70
N LEU A 176 -5.00 10.81 -19.39
CA LEU A 176 -4.46 9.84 -18.40
C LEU A 176 -5.22 8.50 -18.38
N PHE A 177 -6.52 8.53 -18.67
CA PHE A 177 -7.40 7.35 -18.72
C PHE A 177 -7.96 7.09 -20.14
N GLU A 178 -7.51 7.84 -21.14
CA GLU A 178 -8.03 7.77 -22.51
C GLU A 178 -7.07 6.94 -23.39
N GLU A 179 -7.60 6.29 -24.43
CA GLU A 179 -6.76 5.59 -25.41
C GLU A 179 -5.94 6.61 -26.19
N ILE A 180 -4.62 6.40 -26.26
CA ILE A 180 -3.81 7.06 -27.27
C ILE A 180 -4.30 6.50 -28.61
N PRO A 181 -4.86 7.31 -29.52
CA PRO A 181 -5.24 6.81 -30.83
C PRO A 181 -3.98 6.26 -31.50
N GLU A 182 -4.05 5.02 -31.97
CA GLU A 182 -3.00 4.44 -32.81
C GLU A 182 -2.79 5.37 -34.00
N ASP A 183 -1.60 5.99 -34.09
CA ASP A 183 -1.26 6.86 -35.19
C ASP A 183 -1.28 5.99 -36.47
N PRO A 184 -2.11 6.30 -37.49
CA PRO A 184 -2.19 5.50 -38.71
C PRO A 184 -0.87 5.46 -39.51
N ALA A 185 0.20 6.10 -39.04
CA ALA A 185 1.53 6.09 -39.62
C ALA A 185 2.30 4.77 -39.47
N ASP A 186 1.90 3.87 -38.56
CA ASP A 186 2.53 2.54 -38.41
C ASP A 186 1.85 1.43 -39.26
N ALA A 187 0.85 1.79 -40.08
CA ALA A 187 0.34 0.90 -41.10
C ALA A 187 1.37 0.78 -42.24
N GLU A 188 2.26 -0.21 -42.14
CA GLU A 188 3.08 -0.64 -43.27
C GLU A 188 2.17 -0.85 -44.49
N PRO A 189 2.49 -0.26 -45.66
CA PRO A 189 1.66 -0.46 -46.84
C PRO A 189 1.73 -1.94 -47.21
N ALA A 190 0.58 -2.61 -47.15
CA ALA A 190 0.39 -3.92 -47.73
C ALA A 190 0.75 -3.82 -49.22
N ILE A 191 1.91 -4.37 -49.58
CA ILE A 191 2.30 -4.57 -50.97
C ILE A 191 1.23 -5.43 -51.63
N ALA A 192 0.45 -4.82 -52.53
CA ALA A 192 -0.50 -5.53 -53.37
C ALA A 192 0.27 -6.53 -54.25
N SER A 193 -0.06 -7.81 -54.11
CA SER A 193 0.33 -8.84 -55.06
C SER A 193 -0.51 -8.68 -56.32
N ASP A 194 -0.07 -7.85 -57.26
CA ASP A 194 -0.54 -7.93 -58.64
C ASP A 194 0.33 -8.95 -59.37
N GLY A 195 -0.32 -10.00 -59.86
CA GLY A 195 0.29 -11.02 -60.69
C GLY A 195 0.66 -10.43 -62.05
N ASP A 196 1.89 -10.70 -62.48
CA ASP A 196 2.30 -10.52 -63.87
C ASP A 196 2.60 -11.89 -64.48
N ALA A 197 2.16 -12.00 -65.72
CA ALA A 197 2.03 -13.22 -66.49
C ALA A 197 3.39 -13.84 -66.85
N GLU A 198 3.41 -15.17 -66.93
CA GLU A 198 4.50 -15.94 -67.52
C GLU A 198 4.75 -15.51 -68.98
N PRO A 199 6.01 -15.34 -69.42
CA PRO A 199 6.33 -15.25 -70.83
C PRO A 199 6.88 -16.60 -71.31
N ASP A 200 6.07 -17.40 -72.00
CA ASP A 200 6.57 -18.59 -72.70
C ASP A 200 6.74 -18.33 -74.21
N ALA A 201 8.01 -18.34 -74.56
CA ALA A 201 8.73 -18.44 -75.83
C ALA A 201 7.96 -18.71 -77.14
N ASP A 202 8.28 -17.88 -78.14
CA ASP A 202 8.16 -18.15 -79.56
C ASP A 202 8.93 -19.42 -80.00
N ALA A 203 8.21 -20.27 -80.73
CA ALA A 203 8.58 -21.01 -81.95
C ALA A 203 10.00 -21.63 -82.07
N ASP A 204 10.05 -22.97 -82.00
CA ASP A 204 10.84 -23.74 -82.97
C ASP A 204 10.03 -24.92 -83.51
N SER A 205 10.31 -25.25 -84.75
CA SER A 205 9.47 -26.00 -85.67
C SER A 205 9.73 -27.51 -85.67
N SER A 206 8.69 -28.23 -86.08
CA SER A 206 8.70 -29.50 -86.86
C SER A 206 8.62 -30.85 -86.13
N PRO A 207 8.05 -31.86 -86.81
CA PRO A 207 7.08 -32.79 -86.22
C PRO A 207 7.50 -34.26 -86.31
N ASP A 208 6.81 -35.15 -85.60
CA ASP A 208 6.53 -36.53 -86.02
C ASP A 208 5.43 -37.11 -85.10
N ALA A 209 4.30 -37.54 -85.67
CA ALA A 209 3.86 -38.94 -85.75
C ALA A 209 3.42 -39.51 -84.37
N ASP A 210 2.30 -40.18 -84.15
CA ASP A 210 1.48 -41.06 -84.97
C ASP A 210 0.27 -41.48 -84.09
N THR A 211 -0.85 -41.84 -84.73
CA THR A 211 -1.81 -42.90 -84.31
C THR A 211 -2.57 -42.77 -82.95
N THR A 212 -3.89 -42.47 -82.96
CA THR A 212 -5.02 -43.46 -82.92
C THR A 212 -5.27 -43.96 -81.47
N GLU A 213 -6.44 -44.11 -80.86
CA GLU A 213 -7.88 -44.09 -81.17
C GLU A 213 -8.63 -43.91 -79.82
N PRO A 214 -9.96 -43.69 -79.82
CA PRO A 214 -10.78 -43.42 -78.63
C PRO A 214 -11.65 -44.62 -78.20
N ASN A 215 -12.09 -44.64 -76.93
CA ASN A 215 -13.39 -45.19 -76.50
C ASN A 215 -13.53 -44.93 -74.99
N ALA A 216 -14.49 -44.15 -74.49
CA ALA A 216 -15.94 -44.36 -74.45
C ALA A 216 -16.35 -45.65 -73.72
N GLY A 217 -17.18 -45.47 -72.70
CA GLY A 217 -17.76 -46.51 -71.85
C GLY A 217 -18.25 -45.94 -70.55
#